data_AF-A0A927BC62-F1
#
_entry.id   AF-A0A927BC62-F1
#
_cell.length_a   1.000
_cell.length_b   1.000
_cell.length_c   1.000
_cell.angle_alpha   90.00
_cell.angle_beta   90.00
_cell.angle_gamma   90.00
#
_symmetry.space_group_name_H-M   'P 1'
#
loop_
_entity.id
_entity.type
_entity.pdbx_description
1 polymer ?
#
loop_
_entity_poly.entity_id
_entity_poly.type
_entity_poly.pdbx_seq_one_letter_code
_entity_poly.pdbx_strand_id
1 'polypeptide(L)'
;MTIKTALASLTLALLAGGAFAQQAPRASTVEAQDKTQPSPRLNPVQARADRLSNQMVRDLRLNNYQATRLRAINADKVAKMAAIERKNAGNPQLIDEQCGSVCKERDQELQAVLSTDQYSSYFGSRATYYKFDKDYANQSASILLTNSVQNPAPARANNATVAPTNPKPANRPAGNLGRNAR
;
A
#
# COMPACT_ATOMS: atom_id res chain seq x y z
N MET A 1 39.82 -4.36 -58.27
CA MET A 1 39.18 -5.23 -59.28
C MET A 1 37.86 -5.69 -58.67
N THR A 2 36.73 -5.02 -58.93
CA THR A 2 35.70 -5.37 -59.96
C THR A 2 35.17 -6.82 -59.83
N ILE A 3 33.87 -7.20 -59.82
CA ILE A 3 32.54 -6.58 -59.71
C ILE A 3 31.48 -7.70 -60.02
N LYS A 4 30.22 -7.57 -59.51
CA LYS A 4 28.89 -8.04 -60.06
C LYS A 4 28.42 -9.52 -59.93
N THR A 5 27.31 -9.79 -59.19
CA THR A 5 25.84 -9.94 -59.54
C THR A 5 25.44 -11.37 -59.97
N ALA A 6 24.29 -11.99 -59.63
CA ALA A 6 22.88 -11.58 -59.67
C ALA A 6 22.01 -12.50 -58.75
N LEU A 7 21.03 -12.02 -57.97
CA LEU A 7 19.57 -11.86 -58.24
C LEU A 7 18.80 -13.09 -58.76
N ALA A 8 17.87 -13.60 -57.94
CA ALA A 8 16.58 -14.12 -58.39
C ALA A 8 15.54 -14.00 -57.27
N SER A 9 14.60 -13.08 -57.47
CA SER A 9 13.43 -12.79 -56.65
C SER A 9 12.29 -13.75 -57.03
N LEU A 10 11.48 -14.20 -56.06
CA LEU A 10 10.07 -14.48 -56.34
C LEU A 10 9.20 -14.16 -55.12
N THR A 11 8.62 -12.98 -55.18
CA THR A 11 7.48 -12.51 -54.40
C THR A 11 6.19 -13.18 -54.88
N LEU A 12 5.37 -13.68 -53.95
CA LEU A 12 3.93 -13.75 -54.17
C LEU A 12 3.19 -13.22 -52.92
N ALA A 13 2.53 -12.09 -53.12
CA ALA A 13 1.66 -11.42 -52.16
C ALA A 13 0.26 -12.04 -52.21
N LEU A 14 -0.37 -12.22 -51.05
CA LEU A 14 -1.83 -12.16 -50.93
C LEU A 14 -2.20 -11.10 -49.89
N LEU A 15 -2.91 -10.08 -50.39
CA LEU A 15 -3.58 -9.02 -49.66
C LEU A 15 -5.07 -9.36 -49.52
N ALA A 16 -5.56 -9.36 -48.29
CA ALA A 16 -6.92 -8.97 -47.87
C ALA A 16 -6.91 -9.09 -46.34
N GLY A 17 -6.95 -8.04 -45.54
CA GLY A 17 -7.97 -7.00 -45.53
C GLY A 17 -8.74 -7.15 -44.21
N GLY A 18 -8.29 -6.46 -43.16
CA GLY A 18 -8.92 -6.46 -41.84
C GLY A 18 -8.31 -5.37 -40.98
N ALA A 19 -9.13 -4.37 -40.65
CA ALA A 19 -8.76 -3.05 -40.17
C ALA A 19 -8.17 -3.01 -38.74
N PHE A 20 -7.26 -2.05 -38.58
CA PHE A 20 -6.84 -1.32 -37.38
C PHE A 20 -7.50 -1.68 -36.04
N ALA A 21 -6.65 -2.06 -35.07
CA ALA A 21 -6.67 -1.42 -33.75
C ALA A 21 -5.30 -1.63 -33.09
N GLN A 22 -4.51 -0.55 -33.05
CA GLN A 22 -3.37 -0.42 -32.15
C GLN A 22 -3.89 -0.60 -30.72
N GLN A 23 -3.50 -1.69 -30.07
CA GLN A 23 -3.68 -1.80 -28.62
C GLN A 23 -2.76 -0.79 -27.96
N ALA A 24 -3.32 0.39 -27.70
CA ALA A 24 -2.80 1.36 -26.76
C ALA A 24 -2.49 0.66 -25.43
N PRO A 25 -1.49 1.14 -24.65
CA PRO A 25 -1.23 0.62 -23.32
C PRO A 25 -2.55 0.64 -22.55
N ARG A 26 -2.95 -0.53 -22.03
CA ARG A 26 -4.07 -0.64 -21.10
C ARG A 26 -3.72 0.21 -19.89
N ALA A 27 -4.17 1.46 -19.89
CA ALA A 27 -4.35 2.22 -18.69
C ALA A 27 -5.10 1.31 -17.74
N SER A 28 -4.50 0.99 -16.61
CA SER A 28 -5.16 0.29 -15.52
C SER A 28 -6.45 1.05 -15.24
N THR A 29 -7.57 0.52 -15.73
CA THR A 29 -8.89 0.90 -15.28
C THR A 29 -8.89 0.51 -13.83
N VAL A 30 -8.60 1.47 -12.96
CA VAL A 30 -8.99 1.43 -11.56
C VAL A 30 -10.49 1.21 -11.63
N GLU A 31 -10.92 -0.03 -11.46
CA GLU A 31 -12.33 -0.37 -11.38
C GLU A 31 -12.92 0.54 -10.31
N ALA A 32 -13.94 1.31 -10.70
CA ALA A 32 -14.59 2.26 -9.81
C ALA A 32 -15.16 1.47 -8.62
N GLN A 33 -14.42 1.48 -7.52
CA GLN A 33 -14.80 0.80 -6.30
C GLN A 33 -16.14 1.37 -5.84
N ASP A 34 -17.13 0.48 -5.68
CA ASP A 34 -18.47 0.83 -5.23
C ASP A 34 -18.39 1.60 -3.89
N LYS A 35 -18.71 2.89 -3.95
CA LYS A 35 -18.61 3.84 -2.84
C LYS A 35 -19.63 3.57 -1.73
N THR A 36 -20.54 2.61 -1.91
CA THR A 36 -21.50 2.18 -0.88
C THR A 36 -20.93 1.08 0.02
N GLN A 37 -19.84 0.44 -0.38
CA GLN A 37 -19.15 -0.52 0.47
C GLN A 37 -18.41 0.21 1.60
N PRO A 38 -18.46 -0.29 2.84
CA PRO A 38 -17.67 0.27 3.93
C PRO A 38 -16.21 0.27 3.50
N SER A 39 -15.64 1.47 3.33
CA SER A 39 -14.20 1.62 3.13
C SER A 39 -13.53 0.85 4.25
N PRO A 40 -12.67 -0.15 3.96
CA PRO A 40 -11.95 -0.85 5.00
C PRO A 40 -11.28 0.22 5.85
N ARG A 41 -11.67 0.34 7.13
CA ARG A 41 -10.92 1.18 8.06
C ARG A 41 -9.51 0.67 7.97
N LEU A 42 -8.60 1.46 7.39
CA LEU A 42 -7.25 1.03 7.12
C LEU A 42 -6.61 0.73 8.48
N ASN A 43 -6.57 -0.55 8.85
CA ASN A 43 -5.87 -1.02 10.01
C ASN A 43 -4.39 -1.15 9.59
N PRO A 44 -3.48 -0.23 10.00
CA PRO A 44 -2.08 -0.26 9.57
C PRO A 44 -1.40 -1.60 9.86
N VAL A 45 -1.78 -2.23 10.97
CA VAL A 45 -1.21 -3.50 11.41
C VAL A 45 -1.65 -4.64 10.47
N GLN A 46 -2.93 -4.66 10.07
CA GLN A 46 -3.44 -5.64 9.11
C GLN A 46 -2.81 -5.43 7.73
N ALA A 47 -2.75 -4.19 7.25
CA ALA A 47 -2.16 -3.88 5.95
C ALA A 47 -0.68 -4.29 5.87
N ARG A 48 0.06 -4.09 6.98
CA ARG A 48 1.44 -4.54 7.15
C ARG A 48 1.54 -6.08 7.08
N ALA A 49 0.69 -6.79 7.82
CA ALA A 49 0.63 -8.25 7.79
C ALA A 49 0.29 -8.82 6.41
N ASP A 50 -0.68 -8.22 5.71
CA ASP A 50 -1.09 -8.64 4.36
C ASP A 50 0.03 -8.43 3.36
N ARG A 51 0.73 -7.28 3.41
CA ARG A 51 1.85 -6.98 2.53
C ARG A 51 3.00 -7.97 2.72
N LEU A 52 3.39 -8.20 3.97
CA LEU A 52 4.44 -9.18 4.32
C LEU A 52 4.05 -10.58 3.84
N SER A 53 2.81 -10.99 4.09
CA SER A 53 2.32 -12.30 3.69
C SER A 53 2.29 -12.45 2.16
N ASN A 54 1.82 -11.44 1.43
CA ASN A 54 1.80 -11.48 -0.03
C ASN A 54 3.20 -11.57 -0.63
N GLN A 55 4.18 -10.88 -0.04
CA GLN A 55 5.58 -11.00 -0.44
C GLN A 55 6.09 -12.43 -0.24
N MET A 56 5.92 -12.99 0.96
CA MET A 56 6.37 -14.33 1.31
C MET A 56 5.66 -15.44 0.51
N VAL A 57 4.36 -15.31 0.24
CA VAL A 57 3.60 -16.26 -0.58
C VAL A 57 4.19 -16.36 -1.99
N ARG A 58 4.56 -15.21 -2.58
CA ARG A 58 5.17 -15.16 -3.91
C ARG A 58 6.57 -15.74 -3.91
N ASP A 59 7.41 -15.28 -3.00
CA ASP A 59 8.83 -15.66 -2.97
C ASP A 59 9.01 -17.16 -2.67
N LEU A 60 8.19 -17.71 -1.76
CA LEU A 60 8.26 -19.11 -1.35
C LEU A 60 7.36 -20.03 -2.18
N ARG A 61 6.63 -19.48 -3.15
CA ARG A 61 5.73 -20.20 -4.06
C ARG A 61 4.75 -21.11 -3.29
N LEU A 62 4.10 -20.55 -2.27
CA LEU A 62 3.27 -21.31 -1.34
C LEU A 62 1.98 -21.80 -1.99
N ASN A 63 1.55 -23.00 -1.62
CA ASN A 63 0.21 -23.48 -1.96
C ASN A 63 -0.86 -22.79 -1.09
N ASN A 64 -2.14 -23.01 -1.40
CA ASN A 64 -3.26 -22.35 -0.73
C ASN A 64 -3.31 -22.63 0.79
N TYR A 65 -3.03 -23.87 1.20
CA TYR A 65 -3.00 -24.23 2.63
C TYR A 65 -1.89 -23.47 3.36
N GLN A 66 -0.67 -23.52 2.83
CA GLN A 66 0.50 -22.85 3.41
C GLN A 66 0.31 -21.34 3.44
N ALA A 67 -0.20 -20.75 2.36
CA ALA A 67 -0.46 -19.32 2.28
C ALA A 67 -1.51 -18.86 3.30
N THR A 68 -2.54 -19.69 3.57
CA THR A 68 -3.56 -19.40 4.59
C THR A 68 -2.96 -19.43 5.99
N ARG A 69 -2.18 -20.48 6.30
CA ARG A 69 -1.49 -20.60 7.60
C ARG A 69 -0.48 -19.47 7.81
N LEU A 70 0.33 -19.16 6.80
CA LEU A 70 1.29 -18.06 6.82
C LEU A 70 0.61 -16.72 7.12
N ARG A 71 -0.53 -16.41 6.47
CA ARG A 71 -1.26 -15.16 6.72
C ARG A 71 -1.73 -15.06 8.18
N ALA A 72 -2.25 -16.15 8.75
CA ALA A 72 -2.66 -16.17 10.14
C ALA A 72 -1.48 -15.96 11.10
N ILE A 73 -0.36 -16.64 10.85
CA ILE A 73 0.89 -16.49 11.61
C ILE A 73 1.36 -15.04 11.54
N ASN A 74 1.50 -14.49 10.34
CA ASN A 74 1.97 -13.11 10.17
C ASN A 74 1.02 -12.07 10.78
N ALA A 75 -0.30 -12.28 10.73
CA ALA A 75 -1.25 -11.40 11.39
C ALA A 75 -1.03 -11.33 12.91
N ASP A 76 -0.84 -12.47 13.57
CA ASP A 76 -0.49 -12.54 15.00
C ASP A 76 0.86 -11.85 15.28
N LYS A 77 1.91 -12.23 14.54
CA LYS A 77 3.27 -11.73 14.80
C LYS A 77 3.41 -10.24 14.54
N VAL A 78 2.83 -9.72 13.47
CA VAL A 78 2.83 -8.28 13.18
C VAL A 78 2.03 -7.52 14.24
N ALA A 79 0.91 -8.06 14.74
CA ALA A 79 0.18 -7.45 15.85
C ALA A 79 1.03 -7.39 17.14
N LYS A 80 1.77 -8.45 17.47
CA LYS A 80 2.72 -8.47 18.59
C LYS A 80 3.84 -7.44 18.42
N MET A 81 4.46 -7.37 17.24
CA MET A 81 5.50 -6.38 16.93
C MET A 81 4.96 -4.95 17.05
N ALA A 82 3.78 -4.68 16.49
CA ALA A 82 3.14 -3.37 16.62
C ALA A 82 2.79 -3.00 18.07
N ALA A 83 2.50 -3.97 18.93
CA ALA A 83 2.31 -3.73 20.36
C ALA A 83 3.63 -3.39 21.07
N ILE A 84 4.71 -4.11 20.75
CA ILE A 84 6.07 -3.83 21.26
C ILE A 84 6.54 -2.44 20.84
N GLU A 85 6.38 -2.09 19.56
CA GLU A 85 6.75 -0.79 18.99
C GLU A 85 6.03 0.35 19.72
N ARG A 86 4.73 0.20 20.00
CA ARG A 86 3.95 1.19 20.76
C ARG A 86 4.37 1.27 22.22
N LYS A 87 4.60 0.13 22.87
CA LYS A 87 4.95 0.08 24.30
C LYS A 87 6.32 0.70 24.58
N ASN A 88 7.27 0.52 23.67
CA ASN A 88 8.66 0.94 23.87
C ASN A 88 9.04 2.11 22.94
N ALA A 89 8.06 2.94 22.55
CA ALA A 89 8.28 4.07 21.66
C ALA A 89 9.43 4.96 22.18
N GLY A 90 10.39 5.29 21.30
CA GLY A 90 11.59 6.05 21.65
C GLY A 90 12.79 5.21 22.10
N ASN A 91 12.65 3.88 22.26
CA ASN A 91 13.77 2.97 22.56
C ASN A 91 13.96 1.94 21.43
N PRO A 92 14.64 2.32 20.33
CA PRO A 92 14.79 1.45 19.16
C PRO A 92 15.55 0.16 19.45
N GLN A 93 16.52 0.18 20.37
CA GLN A 93 17.30 -1.00 20.75
C GLN A 93 16.41 -2.05 21.42
N LEU A 94 15.57 -1.64 22.38
CA LEU A 94 14.65 -2.55 23.06
C LEU A 94 13.55 -3.07 22.13
N ILE A 95 13.07 -2.22 21.20
CA ILE A 95 12.12 -2.64 20.16
C ILE A 95 12.74 -3.75 19.30
N ASP A 96 13.96 -3.54 18.80
CA ASP A 96 14.62 -4.53 17.94
C ASP A 96 14.90 -5.85 18.67
N GLU A 97 15.30 -5.80 19.94
CA GLU A 97 15.48 -7.00 20.76
C GLU A 97 14.19 -7.80 20.94
N GLN A 98 13.10 -7.13 21.33
CA GLN A 98 11.82 -7.77 21.58
C GLN A 98 11.16 -8.28 20.29
N CYS A 99 11.21 -7.50 19.20
CA CYS A 99 10.75 -7.93 17.88
C CYS A 99 11.59 -9.10 17.34
N GLY A 100 12.88 -9.17 17.69
CA GLY A 100 13.74 -10.31 17.39
C GLY A 100 13.23 -11.62 18.01
N SER A 101 12.69 -11.56 19.24
CA SER A 101 12.05 -12.73 19.86
C SER A 101 10.77 -13.15 19.14
N VAL A 102 9.94 -12.19 18.72
CA VAL A 102 8.74 -12.48 17.91
C VAL A 102 9.11 -13.10 16.55
N CYS A 103 10.22 -12.70 15.94
CA CYS A 103 10.73 -13.34 14.72
C CYS A 103 11.09 -14.81 14.95
N LYS A 104 11.68 -15.15 16.10
CA LYS A 104 12.00 -16.55 16.45
C LYS A 104 10.74 -17.40 16.63
N GLU A 105 9.68 -16.84 17.22
CA GLU A 105 8.37 -17.53 17.28
C GLU A 105 7.84 -17.83 15.87
N ARG A 106 7.92 -16.84 14.96
CA ARG A 106 7.51 -17.02 13.57
C ARG A 106 8.32 -18.13 12.88
N ASP A 107 9.63 -18.18 13.11
CA ASP A 107 10.50 -19.20 12.54
C ASP A 107 10.01 -20.61 12.93
N GLN A 108 9.71 -20.82 14.21
CA GLN A 108 9.19 -22.10 14.72
C GLN A 108 7.83 -22.47 14.12
N GLU A 109 6.90 -21.52 14.06
CA GLU A 109 5.55 -21.77 13.50
C GLU A 109 5.59 -22.05 11.99
N LEU A 110 6.49 -21.39 11.25
CA LEU A 110 6.65 -21.62 9.81
C LEU A 110 7.36 -22.94 9.50
N GLN A 111 8.26 -23.41 10.36
CA GLN A 111 8.88 -24.72 10.21
C GLN A 111 7.84 -25.85 10.19
N ALA A 112 6.73 -25.70 10.92
CA ALA A 112 5.64 -26.68 10.96
C ALA A 112 4.70 -26.63 9.73
N VAL A 113 4.79 -25.60 8.89
CA VAL A 113 3.87 -25.35 7.77
C VAL A 113 4.54 -25.53 6.41
N LEU A 114 5.80 -25.12 6.32
CA LEU A 114 6.57 -25.11 5.08
C LEU A 114 7.23 -26.46 4.83
N SER A 115 7.46 -26.80 3.56
CA SER A 115 8.36 -27.91 3.22
C SER A 115 9.80 -27.56 3.62
N THR A 116 10.68 -28.56 3.68
CA THR A 116 12.10 -28.36 3.99
C THR A 116 12.77 -27.31 3.09
N ASP A 117 12.51 -27.37 1.78
CA ASP A 117 13.10 -26.45 0.80
C ASP A 117 12.56 -25.02 0.97
N GLN A 118 11.24 -24.90 1.19
CA GLN A 118 10.59 -23.61 1.43
C GLN A 118 11.06 -23.00 2.76
N TYR A 119 11.20 -23.81 3.81
CA TYR A 119 11.70 -23.36 5.10
C TYR A 119 13.16 -22.90 5.01
N SER A 120 14.01 -23.63 4.28
CA SER A 120 15.40 -23.24 4.04
C SER A 120 15.49 -21.90 3.29
N SER A 121 14.64 -21.71 2.27
CA SER A 121 14.54 -20.46 1.51
C SER A 121 14.06 -19.30 2.38
N TYR A 122 13.05 -19.54 3.22
CA TYR A 122 12.55 -18.60 4.22
C TYR A 122 13.64 -18.20 5.22
N PHE A 123 14.34 -19.19 5.78
CA PHE A 123 15.35 -18.97 6.81
C PHE A 123 16.52 -18.14 6.29
N GLY A 124 16.96 -18.39 5.04
CA GLY A 124 17.96 -17.56 4.37
C GLY A 124 17.49 -16.11 4.10
N SER A 125 16.18 -15.91 3.94
CA SER A 125 15.58 -14.60 3.59
C SER A 125 14.97 -13.86 4.79
N ARG A 126 15.08 -14.40 6.01
CA ARG A 126 14.40 -13.88 7.21
C ARG A 126 14.72 -12.42 7.52
N ALA A 127 15.97 -12.01 7.32
CA ALA A 127 16.42 -10.64 7.53
C ALA A 127 15.78 -9.68 6.51
N THR A 128 15.64 -10.12 5.26
CA THR A 128 14.96 -9.38 4.19
C THR A 128 13.50 -9.17 4.53
N TYR A 129 12.79 -10.20 5.01
CA TYR A 129 11.40 -10.08 5.41
C TYR A 129 11.21 -9.18 6.63
N TYR A 130 12.10 -9.25 7.63
CA TYR A 130 12.06 -8.35 8.77
C TYR A 130 12.29 -6.90 8.35
N LYS A 131 13.30 -6.65 7.51
CA LYS A 131 13.57 -5.31 6.97
C LYS A 131 12.39 -4.78 6.15
N PHE A 132 11.80 -5.60 5.29
CA PHE A 132 10.65 -5.23 4.47
C PHE A 132 9.45 -4.77 5.30
N ASP A 133 9.19 -5.49 6.40
CA ASP A 133 8.15 -5.17 7.36
C ASP A 133 8.47 -3.88 8.15
N LYS A 134 9.69 -3.77 8.68
CA LYS A 134 10.17 -2.59 9.43
C LYS A 134 10.16 -1.31 8.59
N ASP A 135 10.62 -1.39 7.34
CA ASP A 135 10.61 -0.26 6.41
C ASP A 135 9.16 0.21 6.13
N TYR A 136 8.20 -0.72 6.03
CA TYR A 136 6.79 -0.35 5.90
C TYR A 136 6.23 0.28 7.16
N ALA A 137 6.52 -0.27 8.34
CA ALA A 137 6.07 0.28 9.61
C ALA A 137 6.51 1.74 9.76
N ASN A 138 7.77 2.05 9.43
CA ASN A 138 8.32 3.40 9.45
C ASN A 138 7.65 4.36 8.46
N GLN A 139 7.15 3.85 7.33
CA GLN A 139 6.48 4.65 6.29
C GLN A 139 4.95 4.70 6.44
N SER A 140 4.38 3.87 7.31
CA SER A 140 2.95 3.60 7.36
C SER A 140 2.10 4.85 7.65
N ALA A 141 2.58 5.76 8.51
CA ALA A 141 1.89 7.03 8.78
C ALA A 141 1.72 7.89 7.51
N SER A 142 2.78 8.01 6.72
CA SER A 142 2.75 8.76 5.44
C SER A 142 1.93 8.04 4.38
N ILE A 143 2.03 6.72 4.28
CA ILE A 143 1.26 5.91 3.32
C ILE A 143 -0.24 5.96 3.62
N LEU A 144 -0.62 5.87 4.90
CA LEU A 144 -2.02 5.95 5.32
C LEU A 144 -2.61 7.34 5.09
N LEU A 145 -1.84 8.40 5.34
CA LEU A 145 -2.27 9.76 5.05
C LEU A 145 -2.53 9.95 3.54
N THR A 146 -1.60 9.54 2.69
CA THR A 146 -1.76 9.61 1.23
C THR A 146 -2.99 8.83 0.75
N ASN A 147 -3.16 7.58 1.22
CA ASN A 147 -4.33 6.78 0.86
C ASN A 147 -5.66 7.40 1.34
N SER A 148 -5.66 8.04 2.51
CA SER A 148 -6.85 8.70 3.06
C SER A 148 -7.23 9.96 2.29
N VAL A 149 -6.25 10.68 1.75
CA VAL A 149 -6.49 11.84 0.87
C VAL A 149 -6.98 11.40 -0.51
N GLN A 150 -6.42 10.30 -1.03
CA GLN A 150 -6.74 9.80 -2.36
C GLN A 150 -8.10 9.07 -2.40
N ASN A 151 -8.50 8.47 -1.28
CA ASN A 151 -9.79 7.81 -1.09
C ASN A 151 -10.47 8.38 0.16
N PRO A 152 -10.97 9.64 0.11
CA PRO A 152 -11.67 10.21 1.24
C PRO A 152 -12.92 9.38 1.53
N ALA A 153 -13.23 9.21 2.82
CA ALA A 153 -14.44 8.51 3.23
C ALA A 153 -15.65 9.08 2.48
N PRO A 154 -16.57 8.25 1.96
CA PRO A 154 -17.80 8.76 1.36
C PRO A 154 -18.49 9.61 2.42
N ALA A 155 -18.67 10.90 2.12
CA ALA A 155 -19.40 11.81 2.98
C ALA A 155 -20.79 11.19 3.20
N ARG A 156 -21.04 10.66 4.41
CA ARG A 156 -22.39 10.24 4.77
C ARG A 156 -23.26 11.50 4.69
N ALA A 157 -24.16 11.52 3.73
CA ALA A 157 -25.15 12.56 3.54
C ALA A 157 -26.21 12.50 4.66
N ASN A 158 -25.77 12.76 5.90
CA ASN A 158 -26.66 13.04 7.02
C ASN A 158 -26.45 14.51 7.37
N ASN A 159 -26.97 15.40 6.52
CA ASN A 159 -27.29 16.82 6.79
C ASN A 159 -26.22 17.72 7.44
N ALA A 160 -24.92 17.45 7.27
CA ALA A 160 -23.89 18.43 7.65
C ALA A 160 -23.68 19.44 6.52
N THR A 161 -24.49 20.50 6.50
CA THR A 161 -24.26 21.68 5.65
C THR A 161 -23.00 22.38 6.11
N VAL A 162 -21.87 22.19 5.41
CA VAL A 162 -20.68 23.02 5.61
C VAL A 162 -20.92 24.35 4.90
N ALA A 163 -21.56 25.28 5.60
CA ALA A 163 -21.64 26.67 5.14
C ALA A 163 -20.30 27.39 5.43
N PRO A 164 -19.81 28.26 4.53
CA PRO A 164 -18.66 29.11 4.81
C PRO A 164 -18.93 29.98 6.05
N THR A 165 -17.99 30.04 6.97
CA THR A 165 -18.06 30.92 8.15
C THR A 165 -18.18 32.38 7.70
N ASN A 166 -19.26 33.04 8.10
CA ASN A 166 -19.46 34.48 7.90
C ASN A 166 -18.29 35.26 8.53
N PRO A 167 -17.65 36.21 7.81
CA PRO A 167 -16.60 37.03 8.39
C PRO A 167 -17.18 37.99 9.45
N LYS A 168 -16.51 37.99 10.61
CA LYS A 168 -16.71 38.88 11.76
C LYS A 168 -16.81 40.36 11.33
N PRO A 169 -17.86 41.12 11.71
CA PRO A 169 -17.87 42.55 11.46
C PRO A 169 -16.84 43.25 12.36
N ALA A 170 -15.90 43.95 11.73
CA ALA A 170 -14.97 44.85 12.38
C ALA A 170 -15.72 46.11 12.83
N ASN A 171 -15.96 46.26 14.13
CA ASN A 171 -16.38 47.53 14.72
C ASN A 171 -15.19 48.51 14.67
N ARG A 172 -15.19 49.41 13.68
CA ARG A 172 -14.40 50.64 13.70
C ARG A 172 -15.19 51.71 14.47
N PRO A 173 -14.61 52.41 15.45
CA PRO A 173 -15.26 53.58 16.03
C PRO A 173 -15.16 54.73 15.03
N ALA A 174 -16.29 55.17 14.50
CA ALA A 174 -16.39 56.44 13.79
C ALA A 174 -16.45 57.56 14.84
N GLY A 175 -15.32 58.22 15.06
CA GLY A 175 -15.33 59.53 15.70
C GLY A 175 -16.13 60.49 14.83
N ASN A 176 -17.05 61.25 15.43
CA ASN A 176 -17.68 62.37 14.76
C ASN A 176 -17.47 63.65 15.57
N LEU A 177 -16.74 64.55 14.94
CA LEU A 177 -16.41 65.89 15.38
C LEU A 177 -17.55 66.85 15.04
N GLY A 178 -17.93 67.66 16.03
CA GLY A 178 -18.64 68.93 15.84
C GLY A 178 -20.16 68.81 15.73
N ARG A 179 -20.93 69.87 15.94
CA ARG A 179 -20.68 71.26 16.33
C ARG A 179 -22.08 71.85 16.58
N ASN A 180 -22.15 72.96 17.31
CA ASN A 180 -23.28 73.93 17.41
C ASN A 180 -24.33 73.57 18.49
N ALA A 181 -24.37 74.25 19.64
CA ALA A 181 -24.77 75.65 19.88
C ALA A 181 -26.29 75.87 19.78
N ARG A 182 -26.97 75.91 20.92
CA ARG A 182 -27.64 77.09 21.50
C ARG A 182 -28.37 76.70 22.79
#